data_AF-A0A2D9XJF8-F1
#
_entry.id   AF-A0A2D9XJF8-F1
#
_cell.length_a   1.000
_cell.length_b   1.000
_cell.length_c   1.000
_cell.angle_alpha   90.00
_cell.angle_beta   90.00
_cell.angle_gamma   90.00
#
_symmetry.space_group_name_H-M   'P 1'
#
loop_
_entity.id
_entity.type
_entity.pdbx_description
1 polymer ?
#
loop_
_entity_poly.entity_id
_entity_poly.type
_entity_poly.pdbx_seq_one_letter_code
_entity_poly.pdbx_strand_id
1 'polypeptide(L)'
;MTENIKEKIQLYKKHGLKVYLGGTLFEAFIARNMFSEYCDFIKELEIDTVEISDGSIKMNHNQKCEYINELANKKMTVFSEVGYKSSKKILAPSKWINLMEKEIEAGSWKVIAEARESGNVGLYRSGGEVRSDLIEEILTKIPKDKILWEAPKKQQQVFFIKLLGANVNLGNIGTHDVVPLECLRLGLRGDTFFNFIQ
;
A
#
# COMPACT_ATOMS: atom_id res chain seq x y z
N MET A 1 19.09 3.33 14.87
CA MET A 1 18.59 3.84 13.58
C MET A 1 19.34 3.12 12.48
N THR A 2 18.73 2.89 11.32
CA THR A 2 19.46 2.35 10.16
C THR A 2 20.59 3.31 9.80
N GLU A 3 21.82 2.81 9.72
CA GLU A 3 22.96 3.61 9.27
C GLU A 3 22.69 4.11 7.84
N ASN A 4 23.17 5.32 7.55
CA ASN A 4 23.12 5.93 6.22
C ASN A 4 21.71 6.09 5.61
N ILE A 5 20.68 6.33 6.45
CA ILE A 5 19.30 6.45 5.96
C ILE A 5 19.12 7.60 4.95
N LYS A 6 19.79 8.73 5.17
CA LYS A 6 19.71 9.90 4.27
C LYS A 6 20.35 9.58 2.92
N GLU A 7 21.50 8.91 2.91
CA GLU A 7 22.21 8.48 1.71
C GLU A 7 21.35 7.51 0.88
N LYS A 8 20.67 6.56 1.55
CA LYS A 8 19.75 5.63 0.87
C LYS A 8 18.56 6.37 0.25
N ILE A 9 17.95 7.32 0.97
CA ILE A 9 16.85 8.14 0.44
C ILE A 9 17.30 8.91 -0.80
N GLN A 10 18.45 9.60 -0.73
CA GLN A 10 18.97 10.38 -1.85
C GLN A 10 19.30 9.51 -3.07
N LEU A 11 19.81 8.28 -2.85
CA LEU A 11 20.08 7.34 -3.93
C LEU A 11 18.80 6.98 -4.71
N TYR A 12 17.70 6.70 -4.02
CA TYR A 12 16.41 6.42 -4.66
C TYR A 12 15.85 7.66 -5.37
N LYS A 13 15.87 8.83 -4.71
CA LYS A 13 15.40 10.09 -5.30
C LYS A 13 16.16 10.48 -6.56
N LYS A 14 17.48 10.25 -6.60
CA LYS A 14 18.32 10.49 -7.80
C LYS A 14 17.84 9.67 -9.02
N HIS A 15 17.19 8.53 -8.79
CA HIS A 15 16.62 7.69 -9.86
C HIS A 15 15.11 7.91 -10.04
N GLY A 16 14.56 9.02 -9.53
CA GLY A 16 13.15 9.37 -9.69
C GLY A 16 12.19 8.49 -8.86
N LEU A 17 12.70 7.76 -7.88
CA LEU A 17 11.90 6.90 -7.01
C LEU A 17 11.43 7.66 -5.77
N LYS A 18 10.14 7.55 -5.47
CA LYS A 18 9.55 8.05 -4.22
C LYS A 18 9.93 7.11 -3.06
N VAL A 19 10.22 7.70 -1.92
CA VAL A 19 10.55 6.96 -0.68
C VAL A 19 9.61 7.42 0.42
N TYR A 20 9.06 6.46 1.14
CA TYR A 20 8.29 6.68 2.35
C TYR A 20 8.74 5.72 3.44
N LEU A 21 8.40 6.03 4.68
CA LEU A 21 8.61 5.17 5.82
C LEU A 21 7.30 4.44 6.12
N GLY A 22 7.38 3.16 6.47
CA GLY A 22 6.17 2.36 6.73
C GLY A 22 5.28 2.99 7.79
N GLY A 23 3.97 2.86 7.63
CA GLY A 23 2.94 3.52 8.42
C GLY A 23 2.95 3.11 9.89
N THR A 24 3.51 1.94 10.22
CA THR A 24 3.76 1.56 11.62
C THR A 24 4.66 2.56 12.36
N LEU A 25 5.58 3.24 11.66
CA LEU A 25 6.36 4.32 12.26
C LEU A 25 5.47 5.54 12.55
N PHE A 26 4.62 5.95 11.61
CA PHE A 26 3.63 6.99 11.82
C PHE A 26 2.74 6.67 13.04
N GLU A 27 2.23 5.44 13.12
CA GLU A 27 1.43 4.96 14.25
C GLU A 27 2.18 5.07 15.59
N ALA A 28 3.50 4.84 15.61
CA ALA A 28 4.32 4.99 16.81
C ALA A 28 4.39 6.45 17.30
N PHE A 29 4.45 7.43 16.40
CA PHE A 29 4.36 8.85 16.75
C PHE A 29 2.95 9.22 17.24
N ILE A 30 1.90 8.77 16.53
CA ILE A 30 0.52 9.08 16.93
C ILE A 30 0.16 8.49 18.29
N ALA A 31 0.62 7.27 18.61
CA ALA A 31 0.43 6.67 19.93
C ALA A 31 0.99 7.52 21.08
N ARG A 32 1.90 8.45 20.78
CA ARG A 32 2.54 9.37 21.73
C ARG A 32 2.04 10.81 21.61
N ASN A 33 1.03 11.05 20.78
CA ASN A 33 0.53 12.38 20.41
C ASN A 33 1.61 13.27 19.77
N MET A 34 2.56 12.68 19.05
CA MET A 34 3.73 13.37 18.48
C MET A 34 3.60 13.62 16.97
N PHE A 35 2.44 14.09 16.51
CA PHE A 35 2.22 14.27 15.07
C PHE A 35 3.07 15.41 14.48
N SER A 36 3.34 16.46 15.25
CA SER A 36 4.22 17.56 14.81
C SER A 36 5.64 17.06 14.62
N GLU A 37 6.15 16.27 15.56
CA GLU A 37 7.49 15.70 15.53
C GLU A 37 7.63 14.68 14.40
N TYR A 38 6.55 13.96 14.06
CA TYR A 38 6.52 13.15 12.85
C TYR A 38 6.73 14.03 11.61
N CYS A 39 6.00 15.14 11.47
CA CYS A 39 6.16 16.05 10.33
C CYS A 39 7.60 16.61 10.24
N ASP A 40 8.18 17.01 11.38
CA ASP A 40 9.56 17.50 11.44
C ASP A 40 10.57 16.42 11.04
N PHE A 41 10.38 15.18 11.51
CA PHE A 41 11.24 14.06 11.18
C PHE A 41 11.21 13.71 9.68
N ILE A 42 10.03 13.65 9.09
CA ILE A 42 9.82 13.43 7.64
C ILE A 42 10.49 14.55 6.83
N LYS A 43 10.36 15.81 7.29
CA LYS A 43 11.00 16.97 6.66
C LYS A 43 12.53 16.92 6.76
N GLU A 44 13.09 16.51 7.89
CA GLU A 44 14.54 16.37 8.09
C GLU A 44 15.17 15.30 7.18
N LEU A 45 14.39 14.29 6.83
CA LEU A 45 14.76 13.25 5.87
C LEU A 45 14.52 13.64 4.41
N GLU A 46 13.95 14.83 4.16
CA GLU A 46 13.62 15.35 2.83
C GLU A 46 12.72 14.40 2.00
N ILE A 47 11.81 13.69 2.66
CA ILE A 47 10.84 12.82 1.97
C ILE A 47 9.52 13.55 1.77
N ASP A 48 8.95 13.37 0.59
CA ASP A 48 7.71 14.01 0.12
C ASP A 48 6.54 13.00 0.01
N THR A 49 6.77 11.76 0.43
CA THR A 49 5.84 10.65 0.35
C THR A 49 5.74 9.98 1.71
N VAL A 50 4.52 9.69 2.15
CA VAL A 50 4.23 9.16 3.50
C VAL A 50 3.19 8.06 3.42
N GLU A 51 3.24 7.14 4.38
CA GLU A 51 2.22 6.11 4.58
C GLU A 51 1.47 6.36 5.90
N ILE A 52 0.14 6.35 5.83
CA ILE A 52 -0.77 6.59 6.96
C ILE A 52 -1.61 5.34 7.20
N SER A 53 -1.34 4.67 8.32
CA SER A 53 -1.98 3.41 8.71
C SER A 53 -2.50 3.49 10.15
N ASP A 54 -3.34 2.51 10.52
CA ASP A 54 -3.90 2.33 11.86
C ASP A 54 -3.99 0.85 12.25
N GLY A 55 -3.05 0.04 11.76
CA GLY A 55 -3.11 -1.42 11.93
C GLY A 55 -2.57 -1.92 13.28
N SER A 56 -1.74 -1.15 13.96
CA SER A 56 -1.10 -1.45 15.26
C SER A 56 -1.72 -0.65 16.41
N ILE A 57 -2.34 0.50 16.15
CA ILE A 57 -3.01 1.34 17.15
C ILE A 57 -4.51 1.44 16.89
N LYS A 58 -5.30 1.67 17.93
CA LYS A 58 -6.72 1.98 17.75
C LYS A 58 -6.87 3.47 17.46
N MET A 59 -7.14 3.82 16.21
CA MET A 59 -7.44 5.19 15.77
C MET A 59 -8.90 5.31 15.34
N ASN A 60 -9.52 6.47 15.57
CA ASN A 60 -10.78 6.78 14.91
C ASN A 60 -10.50 7.04 13.41
N HIS A 61 -11.26 6.41 12.52
CA HIS A 61 -11.05 6.59 11.08
C HIS A 61 -11.18 8.05 10.62
N ASN A 62 -12.04 8.86 11.23
CA ASN A 62 -12.15 10.28 10.91
C ASN A 62 -10.85 11.02 11.27
N GLN A 63 -10.24 10.67 12.41
CA GLN A 63 -8.94 11.23 12.80
C GLN A 63 -7.83 10.81 11.82
N LYS A 64 -7.87 9.56 11.32
CA LYS A 64 -6.96 9.13 10.24
C LYS A 64 -7.14 9.98 8.98
N CYS A 65 -8.39 10.24 8.59
CA CYS A 65 -8.72 11.10 7.45
C CYS A 65 -8.24 12.55 7.66
N GLU A 66 -8.30 13.08 8.89
CA GLU A 66 -7.74 14.39 9.24
C GLU A 66 -6.22 14.44 9.00
N TYR A 67 -5.47 13.42 9.43
CA TYR A 67 -4.03 13.33 9.16
C TYR A 67 -3.72 13.23 7.66
N ILE A 68 -4.48 12.40 6.92
CA ILE A 68 -4.35 12.29 5.46
C ILE A 68 -4.56 13.66 4.81
N ASN A 69 -5.64 14.35 5.19
CA ASN A 69 -5.98 15.64 4.62
C ASN A 69 -4.93 16.71 4.93
N GLU A 70 -4.45 16.78 6.16
CA GLU A 70 -3.42 17.74 6.55
C GLU A 70 -2.11 17.53 5.75
N LEU A 71 -1.66 16.28 5.61
CA LEU A 71 -0.43 15.97 4.88
C LEU A 71 -0.61 16.18 3.36
N ALA A 72 -1.77 15.83 2.80
CA ALA A 72 -2.09 16.12 1.40
C ALA A 72 -2.12 17.63 1.12
N ASN A 73 -2.67 18.44 2.02
CA ASN A 73 -2.67 19.91 1.91
C ASN A 73 -1.26 20.51 2.00
N LYS A 74 -0.33 19.84 2.69
CA LYS A 74 1.12 20.15 2.67
C LYS A 74 1.82 19.67 1.39
N LYS A 75 1.06 19.23 0.38
CA LYS A 75 1.54 18.72 -0.93
C LYS A 75 2.36 17.43 -0.82
N MET A 76 2.16 16.65 0.24
CA MET A 76 2.77 15.32 0.33
C MET A 76 2.01 14.32 -0.54
N THR A 77 2.73 13.33 -1.09
CA THR A 77 2.12 12.14 -1.67
C THR A 77 1.73 11.20 -0.54
N VAL A 78 0.43 11.08 -0.25
CA VAL A 78 -0.05 10.23 0.85
C VAL A 78 -0.50 8.88 0.31
N PHE A 79 0.13 7.81 0.80
CA PHE A 79 -0.46 6.48 0.80
C PHE A 79 -1.22 6.28 2.10
N SER A 80 -2.42 5.76 2.03
CA SER A 80 -3.16 5.30 3.20
C SER A 80 -3.33 3.79 3.15
N GLU A 81 -3.45 3.10 4.28
CA GLU A 81 -3.58 1.64 4.30
C GLU A 81 -4.92 1.22 4.91
N VAL A 82 -5.72 0.45 4.17
CA VAL A 82 -6.93 -0.19 4.71
C VAL A 82 -6.67 -1.68 4.89
N GLY A 83 -7.06 -2.20 6.05
CA GLY A 83 -7.06 -3.62 6.35
C GLY A 83 -6.74 -3.90 7.82
N TYR A 84 -6.79 -5.17 8.23
CA TYR A 84 -6.37 -5.56 9.56
C TYR A 84 -5.11 -6.41 9.51
N LYS A 85 -4.18 -6.04 10.40
CA LYS A 85 -2.94 -6.76 10.73
C LYS A 85 -3.16 -8.11 11.44
N SER A 86 -4.39 -8.57 11.64
CA SER A 86 -4.71 -9.82 12.36
C SER A 86 -5.66 -10.70 11.57
N SER A 87 -5.30 -11.98 11.42
CA SER A 87 -6.15 -13.02 10.80
C SER A 87 -7.46 -13.27 11.55
N LYS A 88 -7.59 -12.80 12.80
CA LYS A 88 -8.79 -12.99 13.63
C LYS A 88 -9.91 -12.00 13.33
N LYS A 89 -9.65 -10.93 12.59
CA LYS A 89 -10.66 -9.92 12.24
C LYS A 89 -10.79 -9.81 10.73
N ILE A 90 -11.96 -10.19 10.21
CA ILE A 90 -12.30 -10.06 8.79
C ILE A 90 -13.18 -8.82 8.63
N LEU A 91 -12.74 -7.87 7.82
CA LEU A 91 -13.57 -6.75 7.38
C LEU A 91 -14.50 -7.20 6.26
N ALA A 92 -15.78 -6.84 6.38
CA ALA A 92 -16.76 -7.01 5.32
C ALA A 92 -16.41 -6.11 4.11
N PRO A 93 -16.70 -6.52 2.87
CA PRO A 93 -16.41 -5.73 1.68
C PRO A 93 -16.97 -4.30 1.70
N SER A 94 -18.22 -4.13 2.15
CA SER A 94 -18.85 -2.80 2.26
C SER A 94 -18.08 -1.85 3.18
N LYS A 95 -17.48 -2.38 4.25
CA LYS A 95 -16.64 -1.59 5.16
C LYS A 95 -15.29 -1.25 4.54
N TRP A 96 -14.66 -2.16 3.79
CA TRP A 96 -13.46 -1.84 3.02
C TRP A 96 -13.70 -0.65 2.10
N ILE A 97 -14.74 -0.75 1.26
CA ILE A 97 -15.11 0.28 0.30
C ILE A 97 -15.32 1.61 1.01
N ASN A 98 -16.12 1.64 2.08
CA ASN A 98 -16.40 2.90 2.77
C ASN A 98 -15.14 3.56 3.37
N LEU A 99 -14.18 2.78 3.88
CA LEU A 99 -12.93 3.31 4.40
C LEU A 99 -12.06 3.84 3.24
N MET A 100 -11.91 3.06 2.17
CA MET A 100 -11.13 3.45 0.99
C MET A 100 -11.69 4.72 0.33
N GLU A 101 -13.01 4.83 0.14
CA GLU A 101 -13.66 6.03 -0.40
C GLU A 101 -13.31 7.27 0.41
N LYS A 102 -13.48 7.19 1.74
CA LYS A 102 -13.20 8.30 2.66
C LYS A 102 -11.72 8.68 2.68
N GLU A 103 -10.81 7.71 2.63
CA GLU A 103 -9.38 7.99 2.59
C GLU A 103 -8.95 8.62 1.25
N ILE A 104 -9.57 8.25 0.13
CA ILE A 104 -9.39 8.89 -1.17
C ILE A 104 -9.93 10.32 -1.14
N GLU A 105 -11.15 10.52 -0.63
CA GLU A 105 -11.78 11.84 -0.46
C GLU A 105 -10.95 12.76 0.44
N ALA A 106 -10.33 12.22 1.48
CA ALA A 106 -9.45 12.96 2.38
C ALA A 106 -8.16 13.45 1.69
N GLY A 107 -7.74 12.82 0.59
CA GLY A 107 -6.59 13.25 -0.21
C GLY A 107 -5.53 12.17 -0.47
N SER A 108 -5.82 10.90 -0.17
CA SER A 108 -4.87 9.82 -0.47
C SER A 108 -4.59 9.72 -1.96
N TRP A 109 -3.30 9.67 -2.31
CA TRP A 109 -2.86 9.43 -3.68
C TRP A 109 -3.26 8.03 -4.15
N LYS A 110 -3.00 7.04 -3.28
CA LYS A 110 -3.44 5.66 -3.43
C LYS A 110 -3.76 5.08 -2.06
N VAL A 111 -4.72 4.16 -2.03
CA VAL A 111 -5.02 3.35 -0.86
C VAL A 111 -4.38 1.98 -1.03
N ILE A 112 -3.53 1.60 -0.08
CA ILE A 112 -2.92 0.29 0.06
C ILE A 112 -3.97 -0.67 0.58
N ALA A 113 -4.19 -1.74 -0.18
CA ALA A 113 -5.00 -2.85 0.28
C ALA A 113 -4.08 -3.87 0.98
N GLU A 114 -4.13 -3.86 2.32
CA GLU A 114 -3.20 -4.56 3.21
C GLU A 114 -3.30 -6.09 3.10
N ALA A 115 -2.13 -6.72 3.12
CA ALA A 115 -1.94 -8.15 3.16
C ALA A 115 -0.77 -8.64 4.04
N ARG A 116 0.04 -7.70 4.56
CA ARG A 116 1.35 -7.90 5.18
C ARG A 116 2.37 -8.57 4.24
N GLU A 117 3.63 -8.55 4.64
CA GLU A 117 4.72 -9.28 3.96
C GLU A 117 4.43 -10.79 3.81
N SER A 118 3.71 -11.38 4.76
CA SER A 118 3.36 -12.81 4.73
C SER A 118 2.29 -13.17 3.69
N GLY A 119 1.52 -12.18 3.20
CA GLY A 119 0.48 -12.37 2.18
C GLY A 119 -0.56 -13.41 2.59
N ASN A 120 -1.04 -13.36 3.83
CA ASN A 120 -1.97 -14.35 4.41
C ASN A 120 -3.03 -13.73 5.33
N VAL A 121 -3.21 -12.41 5.23
CA VAL A 121 -4.25 -11.64 5.92
C VAL A 121 -4.90 -10.65 4.95
N GLY A 122 -5.98 -9.99 5.39
CA GLY A 122 -6.64 -8.94 4.62
C GLY A 122 -7.23 -9.45 3.31
N LEU A 123 -6.53 -9.18 2.20
CA LEU A 123 -6.82 -9.65 0.84
C LEU A 123 -6.73 -11.17 0.68
N TYR A 124 -5.97 -11.83 1.55
CA TYR A 124 -5.72 -13.26 1.47
C TYR A 124 -6.28 -14.00 2.66
N ARG A 125 -6.65 -15.26 2.43
CA ARG A 125 -6.95 -16.23 3.48
C ARG A 125 -5.63 -16.69 4.12
N SER A 126 -5.74 -17.41 5.24
CA SER A 126 -4.57 -17.89 5.99
C SER A 126 -3.64 -18.79 5.19
N GLY A 127 -4.15 -19.50 4.18
CA GLY A 127 -3.35 -20.31 3.25
C GLY A 127 -2.69 -19.50 2.12
N GLY A 128 -2.95 -18.19 2.05
CA GLY A 128 -2.48 -17.31 0.98
C GLY A 128 -3.42 -17.23 -0.22
N GLU A 129 -4.57 -17.90 -0.16
CA GLU A 129 -5.57 -17.87 -1.22
C GLU A 129 -6.20 -16.48 -1.32
N VAL A 130 -6.38 -16.02 -2.56
CA VAL A 130 -6.97 -14.72 -2.86
C VAL A 130 -8.45 -14.71 -2.50
N ARG A 131 -8.92 -13.65 -1.82
CA ARG A 131 -10.34 -13.37 -1.62
C ARG A 131 -10.90 -12.64 -2.84
N SER A 132 -11.13 -13.37 -3.94
CA SER A 132 -11.60 -12.80 -5.21
C SER A 132 -12.93 -12.05 -5.05
N ASP A 133 -13.85 -12.57 -4.23
CA ASP A 133 -15.12 -11.94 -3.88
C ASP A 133 -14.95 -10.53 -3.29
N LEU A 134 -14.01 -10.36 -2.36
CA LEU A 134 -13.69 -9.05 -1.80
C LEU A 134 -13.09 -8.11 -2.85
N ILE A 135 -12.14 -8.61 -3.64
CA ILE A 135 -11.43 -7.82 -4.64
C ILE A 135 -12.38 -7.33 -5.73
N GLU A 136 -13.21 -8.23 -6.25
CA GLU A 136 -14.22 -7.90 -7.26
C GLU A 136 -15.20 -6.85 -6.72
N GLU A 137 -15.69 -7.00 -5.48
CA GLU A 137 -16.57 -6.03 -4.85
C GLU A 137 -15.90 -4.65 -4.74
N ILE A 138 -14.64 -4.59 -4.28
CA ILE A 138 -13.87 -3.33 -4.19
C ILE A 138 -13.76 -2.68 -5.57
N LEU A 139 -13.46 -3.46 -6.61
CA LEU A 139 -13.30 -2.96 -7.98
C LEU A 139 -14.61 -2.44 -8.60
N THR A 140 -15.78 -2.77 -8.03
CA THR A 140 -17.05 -2.17 -8.48
C THR A 140 -17.23 -0.71 -8.05
N LYS A 141 -16.50 -0.26 -7.02
CA LYS A 141 -16.67 1.07 -6.40
C LYS A 141 -15.40 1.92 -6.44
N ILE A 142 -14.24 1.31 -6.21
CA ILE A 142 -12.98 2.03 -6.14
C ILE A 142 -12.24 1.92 -7.48
N PRO A 143 -11.83 3.04 -8.10
CA PRO A 143 -11.03 3.03 -9.32
C PRO A 143 -9.71 2.27 -9.10
N LYS A 144 -9.41 1.32 -9.99
CA LYS A 144 -8.22 0.44 -9.86
C LYS A 144 -6.88 1.18 -9.79
N ASP A 145 -6.79 2.36 -10.42
CA ASP A 145 -5.60 3.22 -10.43
C ASP A 145 -5.38 3.96 -9.09
N LYS A 146 -6.41 4.02 -8.24
CA LYS A 146 -6.35 4.55 -6.86
C LYS A 146 -5.92 3.51 -5.83
N ILE A 147 -5.73 2.25 -6.22
CA ILE A 147 -5.40 1.17 -5.30
C ILE A 147 -3.96 0.71 -5.53
N LEU A 148 -3.22 0.45 -4.44
CA LEU A 148 -1.98 -0.32 -4.42
C LEU A 148 -2.26 -1.67 -3.76
N TRP A 149 -2.16 -2.76 -4.51
CA TRP A 149 -2.45 -4.09 -3.97
C TRP A 149 -1.20 -4.73 -3.41
N GLU A 150 -1.16 -5.06 -2.12
CA GLU A 150 -0.03 -5.80 -1.58
C GLU A 150 0.00 -7.24 -2.12
N ALA A 151 1.09 -7.60 -2.80
CA ALA A 151 1.25 -8.89 -3.47
C ALA A 151 2.67 -9.43 -3.30
N PRO A 152 3.09 -9.76 -2.06
CA PRO A 152 4.46 -10.21 -1.79
C PRO A 152 4.83 -11.53 -2.46
N LYS A 153 3.85 -12.40 -2.80
CA LYS A 153 4.11 -13.70 -3.43
C LYS A 153 3.88 -13.68 -4.93
N LYS A 154 4.70 -14.41 -5.69
CA LYS A 154 4.56 -14.59 -7.14
C LYS A 154 3.12 -14.90 -7.58
N GLN A 155 2.44 -15.85 -6.92
CA GLN A 155 1.07 -16.23 -7.28
C GLN A 155 0.07 -15.07 -7.16
N GLN A 156 0.29 -14.18 -6.19
CA GLN A 156 -0.54 -12.99 -5.97
C GLN A 156 -0.28 -11.93 -7.05
N GLN A 157 0.99 -11.73 -7.41
CA GLN A 157 1.40 -10.87 -8.52
C GLN A 157 0.75 -11.34 -9.84
N VAL A 158 0.84 -12.63 -10.14
CA VAL A 158 0.22 -13.25 -11.33
C VAL A 158 -1.30 -13.04 -11.32
N PHE A 159 -1.96 -13.26 -10.18
CA PHE A 159 -3.40 -13.05 -10.05
C PHE A 159 -3.80 -11.62 -10.45
N PHE A 160 -3.16 -10.61 -9.86
CA PHE A 160 -3.50 -9.22 -10.15
C PHE A 160 -3.14 -8.78 -11.58
N ILE A 161 -2.04 -9.27 -12.14
CA ILE A 161 -1.67 -8.99 -13.53
C ILE A 161 -2.73 -9.57 -14.49
N LYS A 162 -3.22 -10.79 -14.23
CA LYS A 162 -4.29 -11.40 -15.05
C LYS A 162 -5.62 -10.68 -14.91
N LEU A 163 -5.96 -10.24 -13.69
CA LEU A 163 -7.23 -9.57 -13.42
C LEU A 163 -7.27 -8.13 -13.93
N LEU A 164 -6.21 -7.36 -13.70
CA LEU A 164 -6.21 -5.90 -13.88
C LEU A 164 -5.30 -5.40 -15.02
N GLY A 165 -4.50 -6.30 -15.59
CA GLY A 165 -3.53 -6.04 -16.65
C GLY A 165 -2.12 -5.74 -16.15
N ALA A 166 -1.16 -5.66 -17.08
CA ALA A 166 0.26 -5.44 -16.81
C ALA A 166 0.58 -4.14 -16.07
N ASN A 167 -0.33 -3.16 -16.06
CA ASN A 167 -0.15 -1.86 -15.40
C ASN A 167 -0.74 -1.79 -13.98
N VAL A 168 -1.12 -2.93 -13.39
CA VAL A 168 -1.63 -2.97 -12.01
C VAL A 168 -0.59 -2.48 -10.99
N ASN A 169 -1.01 -1.65 -10.03
CA ASN A 169 -0.13 -1.19 -8.95
C ASN A 169 0.02 -2.31 -7.90
N LEU A 170 1.25 -2.74 -7.62
CA LEU A 170 1.54 -3.78 -6.64
C LEU A 170 2.52 -3.28 -5.56
N GLY A 171 2.23 -3.59 -4.30
CA GLY A 171 3.04 -3.28 -3.12
C GLY A 171 3.66 -4.53 -2.48
N ASN A 172 4.55 -4.33 -1.51
CA ASN A 172 5.32 -5.39 -0.83
C ASN A 172 6.09 -6.34 -1.75
N ILE A 173 6.60 -5.83 -2.87
CA ILE A 173 7.46 -6.61 -3.78
C ILE A 173 8.84 -6.76 -3.17
N GLY A 174 9.29 -8.00 -3.00
CA GLY A 174 10.65 -8.28 -2.53
C GLY A 174 11.69 -7.68 -3.47
N THR A 175 12.83 -7.24 -2.94
CA THR A 175 13.92 -6.65 -3.73
C THR A 175 14.43 -7.58 -4.83
N HIS A 176 14.44 -8.89 -4.58
CA HIS A 176 14.80 -9.92 -5.55
C HIS A 176 13.70 -10.23 -6.58
N ASP A 177 12.49 -9.74 -6.37
CA ASP A 177 11.32 -9.99 -7.22
C ASP A 177 11.03 -8.85 -8.20
N VAL A 178 11.77 -7.74 -8.15
CA VAL A 178 11.55 -6.59 -9.06
C VAL A 178 11.70 -7.00 -10.54
N VAL A 179 12.81 -7.66 -10.89
CA VAL A 179 13.03 -8.15 -12.27
C VAL A 179 12.07 -9.30 -12.63
N PRO A 180 11.89 -10.33 -11.77
CA PRO A 180 10.84 -11.33 -11.98
C PRO A 180 9.44 -10.79 -12.22
N LEU A 181 9.05 -9.72 -11.51
CA LEU A 181 7.76 -9.06 -11.67
C LEU A 181 7.65 -8.36 -13.03
N GLU A 182 8.69 -7.67 -13.48
CA GLU A 182 8.69 -7.04 -14.79
C GLU A 182 8.56 -8.08 -15.91
N CYS A 183 9.26 -9.22 -15.79
CA CYS A 183 9.08 -10.33 -16.73
C CYS A 183 7.64 -10.89 -16.73
N LEU A 184 6.96 -10.89 -15.58
CA LEU A 184 5.54 -11.25 -15.52
C LEU A 184 4.66 -10.21 -16.25
N ARG A 185 4.93 -8.91 -16.07
CA ARG A 185 4.18 -7.82 -16.74
C ARG A 185 4.33 -7.86 -18.26
N LEU A 186 5.50 -8.25 -18.76
CA LEU A 186 5.81 -8.34 -20.19
C LEU A 186 5.41 -9.69 -20.83
N GLY A 187 4.84 -10.63 -20.07
CA GLY A 187 4.54 -11.97 -20.61
C GLY A 187 5.78 -12.82 -20.90
N LEU A 188 6.94 -12.48 -20.35
CA LEU A 188 8.20 -13.21 -20.53
C LEU A 188 8.38 -14.38 -19.55
N ARG A 189 7.32 -14.74 -18.82
CA ARG A 189 7.26 -15.92 -17.95
C ARG A 189 6.02 -16.73 -18.29
N GLY A 190 6.14 -18.06 -18.19
CA GLY A 190 5.06 -18.99 -18.53
C GLY A 190 3.72 -18.69 -17.85
N ASP A 191 3.74 -18.12 -16.64
CA ASP A 191 2.54 -17.76 -15.89
C ASP A 191 1.65 -16.73 -16.60
N THR A 192 2.23 -15.82 -17.39
CA THR A 192 1.55 -14.71 -18.08
C THR A 192 1.80 -14.68 -19.59
N PHE A 193 2.46 -15.70 -20.15
CA PHE A 193 2.89 -15.73 -21.55
C PHE A 193 1.76 -15.47 -22.54
N PHE A 194 0.64 -16.17 -22.41
CA PHE A 194 -0.52 -16.01 -23.31
C PHE A 194 -1.42 -14.82 -22.97
N ASN A 195 -1.12 -14.05 -21.91
CA ASN A 195 -1.94 -12.89 -21.53
C ASN A 195 -1.63 -11.63 -22.35
N PHE A 196 -0.46 -11.55 -22.98
CA PHE A 196 0.02 -10.34 -23.66
C PHE A 196 0.54 -10.58 -25.08
N ILE A 197 0.41 -11.81 -25.58
CA ILE A 197 0.67 -12.17 -26.98
C ILE A 197 -0.69 -12.28 -27.67
N GLN A 198 -1.14 -11.17 -28.28
CA GLN A 198 -2.22 -11.13 -29.28
C GLN A 198 -1.72 -10.37 -30.50
#